data_AF-A0A653BJ30-F1
#
_entry.id   AF-A0A653BJ30-F1
#
_cell.length_a   1.000
_cell.length_b   1.000
_cell.length_c   1.000
_cell.angle_alpha   90.00
_cell.angle_beta   90.00
_cell.angle_gamma   90.00
#
_symmetry.space_group_name_H-M   'P 1'
#
loop_
_entity.id
_entity.type
_entity.pdbx_description
1 polymer ?
#
loop_
_entity_poly.entity_id
_entity_poly.type
_entity_poly.pdbx_seq_one_letter_code
_entity_poly.pdbx_strand_id
1 'polypeptide(L)'
;MIVVGLGVIFFGFGNGGHAIGFGNLTGHGGFFAGGWKGFLTALCIVVASYQGVELIGITAGEAKNPQVTLRSAVGKVLWRILIFYVGAIFVIVTIFPWNEIGTTGSPFVLTFAKIGITAAAAIINFVVLTAALSGCNSGMYSCGRMLYALSQNKQLPAVMGKVSRVGVPVAGVAVSIVILLIGSCLNYIIPNPQRVFVYVYSASVLPGMVPWFVILISQLRFRQAHKQAIASHPFR
;
A
#
# COMPACT_ATOMS: atom_id res chain seq x y z
N MET A 1 -7.61 16.85 2.00
CA MET A 1 -6.62 16.75 3.09
C MET A 1 -5.37 17.57 2.79
N ILE A 2 -4.63 17.29 1.71
CA ILE A 2 -3.41 18.05 1.35
C ILE A 2 -3.70 19.55 1.20
N VAL A 3 -4.66 19.94 0.37
CA VAL A 3 -5.04 21.36 0.17
C VAL A 3 -5.42 22.03 1.49
N VAL A 4 -6.28 21.37 2.27
CA VAL A 4 -6.71 21.85 3.61
C VAL A 4 -5.51 22.03 4.53
N GLY A 5 -4.62 21.05 4.61
CA GLY A 5 -3.47 21.11 5.50
C GLY A 5 -2.42 22.12 5.06
N LEU A 6 -2.22 22.33 3.75
CA LEU A 6 -1.41 23.46 3.25
C LEU A 6 -2.04 24.80 3.66
N GLY A 7 -3.37 24.90 3.65
CA GLY A 7 -4.11 26.04 4.20
C GLY A 7 -3.83 26.29 5.68
N VAL A 8 -3.79 25.23 6.49
CA VAL A 8 -3.43 25.29 7.92
C VAL A 8 -1.98 25.72 8.10
N ILE A 9 -1.05 25.19 7.29
CA ILE A 9 0.40 25.43 7.40
C ILE A 9 0.75 26.88 7.03
N PHE A 10 0.27 27.36 5.88
CA PHE A 10 0.66 28.67 5.34
C PHE A 10 -0.21 29.83 5.81
N PHE A 11 -1.51 29.60 5.98
CA PHE A 11 -2.47 30.66 6.28
C PHE A 11 -3.06 30.55 7.68
N GLY A 12 -2.74 29.50 8.45
CA GLY A 12 -3.26 29.32 9.80
C GLY A 12 -4.77 29.07 9.84
N PHE A 13 -5.37 28.59 8.74
CA PHE A 13 -6.79 28.21 8.72
C PHE A 13 -7.07 27.18 9.83
N GLY A 14 -8.01 27.45 10.73
CA GLY A 14 -8.30 26.60 11.89
C GLY A 14 -7.28 26.66 13.04
N ASN A 15 -6.27 27.53 12.96
CA ASN A 15 -5.28 27.75 14.03
C ASN A 15 -5.24 29.22 14.47
N GLY A 16 -6.42 29.86 14.60
CA GLY A 16 -6.53 31.25 15.02
C GLY A 16 -5.76 32.25 14.15
N GLY A 17 -5.57 31.95 12.85
CA GLY A 17 -4.83 32.79 11.90
C GLY A 17 -3.30 32.72 12.03
N HIS A 18 -2.76 31.89 12.94
CA HIS A 18 -1.33 31.72 13.10
C HIS A 18 -0.86 30.54 12.23
N ALA A 19 -0.02 30.85 11.24
CA ALA A 19 0.63 29.84 10.42
C ALA A 19 1.46 28.89 11.31
N ILE A 20 1.25 27.58 11.17
CA ILE A 20 2.05 26.57 11.90
C ILE A 20 3.50 26.61 11.40
N GLY A 21 3.70 26.92 10.11
CA GLY A 21 5.01 26.89 9.48
C GLY A 21 5.64 25.49 9.50
N PHE A 22 6.97 25.42 9.43
CA PHE A 22 7.72 24.16 9.33
C PHE A 22 8.38 23.73 10.64
N GLY A 23 8.05 24.38 11.77
CA GLY A 23 8.74 24.18 13.04
C GLY A 23 8.68 22.75 13.56
N ASN A 24 7.56 22.05 13.35
CA ASN A 24 7.37 20.66 13.80
C ASN A 24 8.29 19.65 13.09
N LEU A 25 8.82 19.98 11.90
CA LEU A 25 9.69 19.08 11.14
C LEU A 25 11.07 18.90 11.77
N THR A 26 11.55 19.89 12.53
CA THR A 26 12.90 19.87 13.13
C THR A 26 12.89 20.12 14.65
N GLY A 27 11.79 20.65 15.20
CA GLY A 27 11.69 21.10 16.58
C GLY A 27 11.74 20.00 17.65
N HIS A 28 11.47 18.75 17.28
CA HIS A 28 11.38 17.62 18.21
C HIS A 28 12.52 16.61 18.02
N GLY A 29 13.78 17.08 18.14
CA GLY A 29 14.97 16.24 18.05
C GLY A 29 15.63 16.14 16.67
N GLY A 30 15.41 17.14 15.80
CA GLY A 30 15.95 17.19 14.44
C GLY A 30 15.08 16.53 13.38
N PHE A 31 15.54 16.52 12.13
CA PHE A 31 14.77 15.98 10.99
C PHE A 31 14.62 14.45 11.03
N PHE A 32 15.61 13.74 11.59
CA PHE A 32 15.58 12.29 11.74
C PHE A 32 15.08 11.91 13.14
N ALA A 33 13.77 11.74 13.28
CA ALA A 33 13.16 11.23 14.50
C ALA A 33 13.78 9.87 14.89
N GLY A 34 14.38 9.78 16.08
CA GLY A 34 15.10 8.58 16.53
C GLY A 34 16.44 8.33 15.82
N GLY A 35 17.01 9.34 15.16
CA GLY A 35 18.28 9.28 14.46
C GLY A 35 18.30 8.29 13.29
N TRP A 36 19.49 7.77 12.96
CA TRP A 36 19.67 6.82 11.85
C TRP A 36 18.88 5.52 12.05
N LYS A 37 18.75 5.06 13.31
CA LYS A 37 17.97 3.88 13.64
C LYS A 37 16.49 4.08 13.32
N GLY A 38 15.91 5.21 13.72
CA GLY A 38 14.52 5.57 13.41
C GLY A 38 14.29 5.63 11.91
N PHE A 39 15.18 6.29 11.16
CA PHE A 39 15.15 6.35 9.71
C PHE A 39 15.13 4.96 9.05
N LEU A 40 16.06 4.07 9.42
CA LEU A 40 16.13 2.72 8.88
C LEU A 40 14.86 1.90 9.20
N THR A 41 14.33 2.01 10.43
CA THR A 41 13.10 1.30 10.79
C THR A 41 11.88 1.81 10.03
N ALA A 42 11.78 3.13 9.83
CA ALA A 42 10.71 3.74 9.03
C ALA A 42 10.84 3.32 7.56
N LEU A 43 12.06 3.28 7.03
CA LEU A 43 12.32 2.81 5.66
C LEU A 43 11.79 1.39 5.44
N CYS A 44 11.99 0.47 6.40
CA CYS A 44 11.44 -0.89 6.31
C CYS A 44 9.90 -0.90 6.20
N ILE A 45 9.21 -0.08 6.99
CA ILE A 45 7.74 0.04 6.96
C ILE A 45 7.28 0.65 5.63
N VAL A 46 7.98 1.68 5.15
CA VAL A 46 7.68 2.33 3.88
C VAL A 46 7.85 1.36 2.71
N VAL A 47 8.95 0.61 2.66
CA VAL A 47 9.20 -0.39 1.60
C VAL A 47 8.12 -1.48 1.63
N ALA A 48 7.77 -1.98 2.82
CA ALA A 48 6.69 -2.94 2.99
C ALA A 48 5.31 -2.40 2.55
N SER A 49 5.06 -1.10 2.72
CA SER A 49 3.81 -0.46 2.27
C SER A 49 3.65 -0.45 0.74
N TYR A 50 4.72 -0.67 -0.01
CA TYR A 50 4.68 -0.80 -1.47
C TYR A 50 4.53 -2.24 -1.96
N GLN A 51 4.43 -3.22 -1.05
CA GLN A 51 4.07 -4.58 -1.42
C GLN A 51 2.73 -4.58 -2.17
N GLY A 52 2.67 -5.27 -3.31
CA GLY A 52 1.50 -5.30 -4.20
C GLY A 52 1.66 -4.49 -5.49
N VAL A 53 2.72 -3.69 -5.65
CA VAL A 53 3.02 -3.04 -6.95
C VAL A 53 3.26 -4.06 -8.08
N GLU A 54 3.70 -5.26 -7.73
CA GLU A 54 3.85 -6.40 -8.63
C GLU A 54 2.52 -6.88 -9.25
N LEU A 55 1.38 -6.49 -8.68
CA LEU A 55 0.06 -6.79 -9.23
C LEU A 55 -0.14 -6.20 -10.63
N ILE A 56 0.57 -5.11 -10.97
CA ILE A 56 0.59 -4.56 -12.34
C ILE A 56 1.11 -5.61 -13.33
N GLY A 57 2.08 -6.44 -12.92
CA GLY A 57 2.61 -7.52 -13.74
C GLY A 57 1.61 -8.68 -13.90
N ILE A 58 0.92 -9.06 -12.83
CA ILE A 58 -0.08 -10.14 -12.85
C ILE A 58 -1.28 -9.75 -13.74
N THR A 59 -1.74 -8.51 -13.62
CA THR A 59 -2.87 -7.98 -14.41
C THR A 59 -2.50 -7.66 -15.85
N ALA A 60 -1.21 -7.65 -16.21
CA ALA A 60 -0.76 -7.31 -17.56
C ALA A 60 -1.32 -8.24 -18.63
N GLY A 61 -1.46 -9.53 -18.32
CA GLY A 61 -2.03 -10.52 -19.25
C GLY A 61 -3.53 -10.33 -19.52
N GLU A 62 -4.23 -9.59 -18.66
CA GLU A 62 -5.67 -9.32 -18.76
C GLU A 62 -5.97 -7.86 -19.15
N ALA A 63 -4.95 -7.02 -19.28
CA ALA A 63 -5.10 -5.61 -19.62
C ALA A 63 -5.41 -5.42 -21.11
N LYS A 64 -6.40 -4.59 -21.43
CA LYS A 64 -6.65 -4.10 -22.80
C LYS A 64 -5.46 -3.25 -23.25
N ASN A 65 -4.85 -3.59 -24.40
CA ASN A 65 -3.67 -2.91 -24.94
C ASN A 65 -2.54 -2.73 -23.90
N PRO A 66 -1.90 -3.83 -23.45
CA PRO A 66 -1.01 -3.82 -22.29
C PRO A 66 0.18 -2.85 -22.46
N GLN A 67 0.67 -2.63 -23.69
CA GLN A 67 1.76 -1.68 -23.96
C GLN A 67 1.46 -0.24 -23.53
N VAL A 68 0.25 0.24 -23.79
CA VAL A 68 -0.16 1.61 -23.43
C VAL A 68 -0.61 1.64 -21.98
N THR A 69 -1.41 0.66 -21.59
CA THR A 69 -2.01 0.60 -20.25
C THR A 69 -0.95 0.46 -19.16
N LEU A 70 0.05 -0.42 -19.33
CA LEU A 70 1.10 -0.59 -18.32
C LEU A 70 2.00 0.64 -18.23
N ARG A 71 2.46 1.19 -19.37
CA ARG A 71 3.31 2.40 -19.35
C ARG A 71 2.61 3.55 -18.64
N SER A 72 1.33 3.77 -18.96
CA SER A 72 0.52 4.81 -18.30
C SER A 72 0.29 4.51 -16.82
N ALA A 73 -0.02 3.26 -16.46
CA ALA A 73 -0.28 2.85 -15.08
C ALA A 73 0.94 3.06 -14.20
N VAL A 74 2.13 2.63 -14.63
CA VAL A 74 3.38 2.81 -13.86
C VAL A 74 3.65 4.28 -13.57
N GLY A 75 3.60 5.14 -14.60
CA GLY A 75 3.81 6.58 -14.42
C GLY A 75 2.77 7.24 -13.50
N LYS A 76 1.49 6.90 -13.66
CA LYS A 76 0.40 7.42 -12.82
C LYS A 76 0.54 6.96 -11.37
N VAL A 77 0.90 5.71 -11.13
CA VAL A 77 1.08 5.17 -9.78
C VAL A 77 2.18 5.93 -9.03
N LEU A 78 3.33 6.17 -9.68
CA LEU A 78 4.44 6.93 -9.06
C LEU A 78 4.01 8.35 -8.66
N TRP A 79 3.38 9.10 -9.57
CA TRP A 79 2.90 10.45 -9.25
C TRP A 79 1.84 10.46 -8.15
N ARG A 80 0.93 9.49 -8.16
CA ARG A 80 -0.07 9.34 -7.10
C ARG A 80 0.57 9.02 -5.75
N ILE A 81 1.62 8.21 -5.71
CA ILE A 81 2.38 7.94 -4.48
C ILE A 81 3.03 9.22 -3.96
N LEU A 82 3.73 9.96 -4.81
CA LEU A 82 4.39 11.21 -4.40
C LEU A 82 3.38 12.22 -3.85
N ILE A 83 2.26 12.41 -4.55
CA ILE A 83 1.25 13.38 -4.13
C ILE A 83 0.50 12.90 -2.89
N PHE A 84 -0.12 11.71 -2.95
CA PHE A 84 -1.04 11.27 -1.91
C PHE A 84 -0.37 10.64 -0.69
N TYR A 85 0.76 9.95 -0.86
CA TYR A 85 1.45 9.34 0.26
C TYR A 85 2.45 10.32 0.88
N VAL A 86 3.44 10.76 0.11
CA VAL A 86 4.50 11.67 0.61
C VAL A 86 3.89 13.02 0.98
N GLY A 87 3.05 13.59 0.12
CA GLY A 87 2.39 14.87 0.40
C GLY A 87 1.46 14.83 1.62
N ALA A 88 0.71 13.74 1.84
CA ALA A 88 -0.13 13.63 3.03
C ALA A 88 0.69 13.47 4.31
N ILE A 89 1.72 12.60 4.31
CA ILE A 89 2.60 12.43 5.46
C ILE A 89 3.27 13.77 5.80
N PHE A 90 3.83 14.45 4.80
CA PHE A 90 4.45 15.77 4.94
C PHE A 90 3.52 16.75 5.65
N VAL A 91 2.28 16.87 5.19
CA VAL A 91 1.28 17.75 5.79
C VAL A 91 0.99 17.34 7.24
N ILE A 92 0.81 16.05 7.52
CA ILE A 92 0.51 15.57 8.87
C ILE A 92 1.65 15.89 9.85
N VAL A 93 2.89 15.57 9.50
CA VAL A 93 4.05 15.81 10.39
C VAL A 93 4.43 17.28 10.50
N THR A 94 3.96 18.12 9.57
CA THR A 94 4.12 19.58 9.67
C THR A 94 3.07 20.18 10.61
N ILE A 95 1.83 19.67 10.60
CA ILE A 95 0.74 20.18 11.45
C ILE A 95 0.84 19.66 12.88
N PHE A 96 1.20 18.40 13.07
CA PHE A 96 1.25 17.73 14.37
C PHE A 96 2.68 17.26 14.68
N PRO A 97 3.15 17.45 15.92
CA PRO A 97 4.47 17.00 16.31
C PRO A 97 4.52 15.46 16.31
N TRP A 98 5.59 14.90 15.74
CA TRP A 98 5.65 13.47 15.42
C TRP A 98 5.50 12.54 16.62
N ASN A 99 5.85 13.02 17.82
CA ASN A 99 5.77 12.29 19.09
C ASN A 99 4.36 12.20 19.69
N GLU A 100 3.39 12.99 19.19
CA GLU A 100 2.01 12.97 19.68
C GLU A 100 1.05 12.24 18.72
N ILE A 101 1.53 11.95 17.50
CA ILE A 101 0.76 11.28 16.44
C ILE A 101 0.41 9.85 16.89
N GLY A 102 -0.88 9.51 16.83
CA GLY A 102 -1.39 8.16 17.10
C GLY A 102 -1.92 7.93 18.52
N THR A 103 -1.83 8.92 19.42
CA THR A 103 -2.35 8.81 20.80
C THR A 103 -3.83 9.20 20.92
N THR A 104 -4.31 10.11 20.05
CA THR A 104 -5.65 10.74 20.14
C THR A 104 -6.58 10.40 18.97
N GLY A 105 -6.27 9.34 18.21
CA GLY A 105 -7.05 8.89 17.06
C GLY A 105 -6.34 9.11 15.71
N SER A 106 -7.10 9.02 14.61
CA SER A 106 -6.56 9.10 13.25
C SER A 106 -6.04 10.52 12.93
N PRO A 107 -4.76 10.68 12.54
CA PRO A 107 -4.19 11.99 12.20
C PRO A 107 -4.91 12.68 11.04
N PHE A 108 -5.50 11.89 10.14
CA PHE A 108 -6.34 12.40 9.06
C PHE A 108 -7.58 13.08 9.62
N VAL A 109 -8.27 12.44 10.58
CA VAL A 109 -9.45 13.01 11.23
C VAL A 109 -9.09 14.25 12.04
N LEU A 110 -7.98 14.19 12.79
CA LEU A 110 -7.49 15.32 13.59
C LEU A 110 -7.19 16.56 12.75
N THR A 111 -6.65 16.38 11.53
CA THR A 111 -6.38 17.48 10.60
C THR A 111 -7.66 18.23 10.21
N PHE A 112 -8.76 17.51 9.95
CA PHE A 112 -10.05 18.14 9.62
C PHE A 112 -10.80 18.64 10.86
N ALA A 113 -10.62 18.01 12.02
CA ALA A 113 -11.18 18.50 13.28
C ALA A 113 -10.59 19.87 13.65
N LYS A 114 -9.28 20.10 13.39
CA LYS A 114 -8.63 21.40 13.61
C LYS A 114 -9.28 22.55 12.84
N ILE A 115 -9.86 22.30 11.66
CA ILE A 115 -10.57 23.33 10.88
C ILE A 115 -12.08 23.37 11.15
N GLY A 116 -12.56 22.67 12.17
CA GLY A 116 -13.97 22.72 12.60
C GLY A 116 -14.93 21.82 11.81
N ILE A 117 -14.45 20.92 10.95
CA ILE A 117 -15.32 20.01 10.19
C ILE A 117 -15.57 18.74 11.01
N THR A 118 -16.58 18.78 11.88
CA THR A 118 -16.98 17.63 12.74
C THR A 118 -17.45 16.42 11.92
N ALA A 119 -18.09 16.63 10.78
CA ALA A 119 -18.49 15.54 9.86
C ALA A 119 -17.30 14.83 9.18
N ALA A 120 -16.09 15.40 9.24
CA ALA A 120 -14.94 14.83 8.55
C ALA A 120 -14.49 13.49 9.11
N ALA A 121 -14.73 13.22 10.40
CA ALA A 121 -14.43 11.93 11.00
C ALA A 121 -15.15 10.79 10.28
N ALA A 122 -16.47 10.93 10.07
CA ALA A 122 -17.28 9.93 9.39
C ALA A 122 -16.87 9.78 7.92
N ILE A 123 -16.64 10.89 7.21
CA ILE A 123 -16.22 10.87 5.80
C ILE A 123 -14.87 10.16 5.63
N ILE A 124 -13.90 10.48 6.48
CA ILE A 124 -12.56 9.87 6.41
C ILE A 124 -12.63 8.38 6.75
N ASN A 125 -13.36 8.00 7.79
CA ASN A 125 -13.54 6.58 8.11
C ASN A 125 -14.22 5.82 6.97
N PHE A 126 -15.25 6.40 6.35
CA PHE A 126 -15.90 5.82 5.18
C PHE A 126 -14.90 5.62 4.03
N VAL A 127 -14.14 6.66 3.67
CA VAL A 127 -13.14 6.59 2.59
C VAL A 127 -12.06 5.55 2.89
N VAL A 128 -11.54 5.50 4.12
CA VAL A 128 -10.51 4.55 4.53
C VAL A 128 -11.03 3.11 4.46
N LEU A 129 -12.26 2.86 4.94
CA LEU A 129 -12.87 1.53 4.87
C LEU A 129 -13.13 1.10 3.42
N THR A 130 -13.66 1.98 2.58
CA THR A 130 -13.85 1.68 1.14
C THR A 130 -12.52 1.41 0.44
N ALA A 131 -11.48 2.19 0.75
CA ALA A 131 -10.14 1.97 0.20
C ALA A 131 -9.55 0.64 0.67
N ALA A 132 -9.70 0.28 1.95
CA ALA A 132 -9.27 -0.99 2.50
C ALA A 132 -9.97 -2.17 1.81
N LEU A 133 -11.30 -2.10 1.64
CA LEU A 133 -12.07 -3.11 0.91
C LEU A 133 -11.62 -3.25 -0.54
N SER A 134 -11.34 -2.14 -1.23
CA SER A 134 -10.79 -2.16 -2.59
C SER A 134 -9.40 -2.83 -2.65
N GLY A 135 -8.56 -2.59 -1.64
CA GLY A 135 -7.26 -3.24 -1.48
C GLY A 135 -7.40 -4.75 -1.26
N CYS A 136 -8.30 -5.15 -0.36
CA CYS A 136 -8.62 -6.56 -0.11
C CYS A 136 -9.09 -7.29 -1.38
N ASN A 137 -9.97 -6.67 -2.18
CA ASN A 137 -10.43 -7.24 -3.44
C ASN A 137 -9.26 -7.47 -4.42
N SER A 138 -8.34 -6.50 -4.52
CA SER A 138 -7.15 -6.61 -5.37
C SER A 138 -6.21 -7.74 -4.90
N GLY A 139 -6.05 -7.89 -3.58
CA GLY A 139 -5.29 -8.99 -2.98
C GLY A 139 -5.90 -10.37 -3.25
N MET A 140 -7.23 -10.50 -3.10
CA MET A 140 -7.95 -11.74 -3.42
C MET A 140 -7.86 -12.10 -4.89
N TYR A 141 -7.99 -11.12 -5.78
CA TYR A 141 -7.80 -11.31 -7.23
C TYR A 141 -6.38 -11.82 -7.53
N SER A 142 -5.36 -11.17 -6.98
CA SER A 142 -3.95 -11.55 -7.15
C SER A 142 -3.69 -12.99 -6.69
N CYS A 143 -4.12 -13.32 -5.47
CA CYS A 143 -3.95 -14.65 -4.89
C CYS A 143 -4.65 -15.72 -5.74
N GLY A 144 -5.90 -15.47 -6.16
CA GLY A 144 -6.64 -16.39 -7.01
C GLY A 144 -5.92 -16.68 -8.33
N ARG A 145 -5.38 -15.65 -9.01
CA ARG A 145 -4.63 -15.82 -10.26
C ARG A 145 -3.28 -16.50 -10.06
N MET A 146 -2.59 -16.24 -8.94
CA MET A 146 -1.34 -16.92 -8.60
C MET A 146 -1.57 -18.43 -8.39
N LEU A 147 -2.59 -18.80 -7.60
CA LEU A 147 -2.95 -20.20 -7.34
C LEU A 147 -3.37 -20.92 -8.62
N TYR A 148 -4.11 -20.23 -9.50
CA TYR A 148 -4.44 -20.73 -10.83
C TYR A 148 -3.19 -21.03 -11.67
N ALA A 149 -2.25 -20.07 -11.75
CA ALA A 149 -1.02 -20.23 -12.53
C ALA A 149 -0.16 -21.40 -12.00
N LEU A 150 -0.05 -21.56 -10.69
CA LEU A 150 0.65 -22.70 -10.07
C LEU A 150 -0.01 -24.04 -10.41
N SER A 151 -1.34 -24.09 -10.44
CA SER A 151 -2.08 -25.30 -10.83
C SER A 151 -1.88 -25.66 -12.30
N GLN A 152 -1.84 -24.67 -13.19
CA GLN A 152 -1.54 -24.88 -14.61
C GLN A 152 -0.12 -25.45 -14.83
N ASN A 153 0.83 -25.09 -13.96
CA ASN A 153 2.18 -25.65 -13.94
C ASN A 153 2.28 -27.00 -13.20
N LYS A 154 1.16 -27.64 -12.85
CA LYS A 154 1.09 -28.91 -12.09
C LYS A 154 1.74 -28.84 -10.70
N GLN A 155 1.87 -27.65 -10.12
CA GLN A 155 2.43 -27.44 -8.78
C GLN A 155 1.34 -27.43 -7.69
N LEU A 156 0.07 -27.37 -8.07
CA LEU A 156 -1.08 -27.44 -7.18
C LEU A 156 -2.16 -28.39 -7.74
N PRO A 157 -3.09 -28.89 -6.89
CA PRO A 157 -4.19 -29.75 -7.33
C PRO A 157 -4.97 -29.13 -8.49
N ALA A 158 -5.42 -29.95 -9.44
CA ALA A 158 -6.13 -29.51 -10.65
C ALA A 158 -7.41 -28.71 -10.37
N VAL A 159 -7.99 -28.85 -9.16
CA VAL A 159 -9.15 -28.06 -8.72
C VAL A 159 -8.83 -26.56 -8.66
N MET A 160 -7.59 -26.18 -8.33
CA MET A 160 -7.16 -24.78 -8.28
C MET A 160 -6.99 -24.15 -9.67
N GLY A 161 -6.87 -24.98 -10.71
CA GLY A 161 -6.79 -24.56 -12.11
C GLY A 161 -8.14 -24.40 -12.80
N LYS A 162 -9.26 -24.60 -12.10
CA LYS A 162 -10.60 -24.41 -12.68
C LYS A 162 -11.04 -22.95 -12.58
N VAL A 163 -11.58 -22.42 -13.68
CA VAL A 163 -12.18 -21.08 -13.74
C VAL A 163 -13.69 -21.16 -13.94
N SER A 164 -14.41 -20.15 -13.44
CA SER A 164 -15.85 -20.01 -13.68
C SER A 164 -16.14 -19.63 -15.14
N ARG A 165 -17.44 -19.62 -15.52
CA ARG A 165 -17.89 -19.14 -16.84
C ARG A 165 -17.47 -17.69 -17.14
N VAL A 166 -17.20 -16.90 -16.10
CA VAL A 166 -16.78 -15.50 -16.19
C VAL A 166 -15.26 -15.36 -16.03
N GLY A 167 -14.51 -16.47 -16.06
CA GLY A 167 -13.04 -16.48 -16.05
C GLY A 167 -12.40 -16.29 -14.68
N VAL A 168 -13.14 -16.46 -13.58
CA VAL A 168 -12.64 -16.27 -12.20
C VAL A 168 -12.23 -17.60 -11.57
N PRO A 169 -11.02 -17.74 -10.99
CA PRO A 169 -10.58 -18.96 -10.29
C PRO A 169 -11.25 -19.08 -8.91
N VAL A 170 -12.46 -19.64 -8.88
CA VAL A 170 -13.33 -19.68 -7.68
C VAL A 170 -12.66 -20.37 -6.49
N ALA A 171 -11.95 -21.48 -6.73
CA ALA A 171 -11.25 -22.21 -5.67
C ALA A 171 -10.17 -21.34 -4.99
N GLY A 172 -9.39 -20.59 -5.77
CA GLY A 172 -8.38 -19.68 -5.23
C GLY A 172 -8.98 -18.51 -4.46
N VAL A 173 -10.10 -17.97 -4.94
CA VAL A 173 -10.86 -16.92 -4.22
C VAL A 173 -11.43 -17.46 -2.91
N ALA A 174 -12.01 -18.66 -2.91
CA ALA A 174 -12.55 -19.29 -1.71
C ALA A 174 -11.47 -19.54 -0.65
N VAL A 175 -10.30 -20.05 -1.06
CA VAL A 175 -9.13 -20.20 -0.17
C VAL A 175 -8.71 -18.85 0.43
N SER A 176 -8.68 -17.79 -0.39
CA SER A 176 -8.35 -16.44 0.09
C SER A 176 -9.33 -15.97 1.17
N ILE A 177 -10.64 -16.19 0.97
CA ILE A 177 -11.68 -15.84 1.94
C ILE A 177 -11.50 -16.63 3.24
N VAL A 178 -11.26 -17.94 3.17
CA VAL A 178 -11.05 -18.78 4.35
C VAL A 178 -9.84 -18.29 5.15
N ILE A 179 -8.72 -17.98 4.49
CA ILE A 179 -7.52 -17.45 5.15
C ILE A 179 -7.80 -16.08 5.80
N LEU A 180 -8.53 -15.19 5.12
CA LEU A 180 -8.91 -13.90 5.68
C LEU A 180 -9.81 -14.04 6.91
N LEU A 181 -10.77 -14.98 6.88
CA LEU A 181 -11.63 -15.28 8.03
C LEU A 181 -10.82 -15.81 9.21
N ILE A 182 -9.88 -16.75 8.96
CA ILE A 182 -8.96 -17.24 9.99
C ILE A 182 -8.14 -16.08 10.59
N GLY A 183 -7.57 -15.23 9.73
CA GLY A 183 -6.81 -14.05 10.15
C GLY A 183 -7.64 -13.07 10.99
N SER A 184 -8.90 -12.87 10.62
CA SER A 184 -9.84 -12.05 11.40
C SER A 184 -10.13 -12.68 12.76
N CYS A 185 -10.35 -14.00 12.83
CA CYS A 185 -10.60 -14.74 14.06
C CYS A 185 -9.43 -14.65 15.06
N LEU A 186 -8.19 -14.47 14.60
CA LEU A 186 -7.03 -14.28 15.49
C LEU A 186 -7.19 -13.07 16.43
N ASN A 187 -7.98 -12.05 16.04
CA ASN A 187 -8.26 -10.90 16.91
C ASN A 187 -9.08 -11.25 18.15
N TYR A 188 -9.85 -12.35 18.11
CA TYR A 188 -10.67 -12.80 19.23
C TYR A 188 -9.96 -13.86 20.08
N ILE A 189 -9.00 -14.58 19.50
CA ILE A 189 -8.28 -15.67 20.17
C ILE A 189 -7.06 -15.14 20.93
N ILE A 190 -6.38 -14.12 20.40
CA ILE A 190 -5.17 -13.57 21.01
C ILE A 190 -5.56 -12.50 22.05
N PRO A 191 -5.14 -12.62 23.32
CA PRO A 191 -5.52 -11.70 24.40
C PRO A 191 -5.11 -10.24 24.19
N ASN A 192 -4.21 -9.99 23.23
CA ASN A 192 -3.66 -8.67 22.94
C ASN A 192 -3.80 -8.36 21.44
N PRO A 193 -4.96 -7.83 21.00
CA PRO A 193 -5.28 -7.60 19.58
C PRO A 193 -4.25 -6.73 18.85
N GLN A 194 -3.58 -5.82 19.56
CA GLN A 194 -2.53 -4.97 19.01
C GLN A 194 -1.31 -5.77 18.52
N ARG A 195 -1.02 -6.93 19.16
CA ARG A 195 0.07 -7.82 18.73
C ARG A 195 -0.31 -8.65 17.51
N VAL A 196 -1.60 -8.91 17.29
CA VAL A 196 -2.10 -9.64 16.11
C VAL A 196 -1.68 -8.91 14.84
N PHE A 197 -1.87 -7.59 14.79
CA PHE A 197 -1.41 -6.77 13.68
C PHE A 197 0.09 -6.94 13.43
N VAL A 198 0.92 -6.81 14.48
CA VAL A 198 2.38 -6.95 14.35
C VAL A 198 2.78 -8.33 13.85
N TYR A 199 2.14 -9.41 14.34
CA TYR A 199 2.45 -10.77 13.92
C TYR A 199 2.04 -11.03 12.47
N VAL A 200 0.81 -10.69 12.10
CA VAL A 200 0.30 -10.90 10.73
C VAL A 200 1.08 -10.04 9.74
N TYR A 201 1.34 -8.78 10.09
CA TYR A 201 2.13 -7.86 9.27
C TYR A 201 3.54 -8.40 9.07
N SER A 202 4.25 -8.75 10.15
CA SER A 202 5.64 -9.25 10.06
C SER A 202 5.73 -10.56 9.29
N ALA A 203 4.74 -11.46 9.44
CA ALA A 203 4.67 -12.71 8.69
C ALA A 203 4.41 -12.49 7.19
N SER A 204 3.82 -11.37 6.79
CA SER A 204 3.54 -11.03 5.39
C SER A 204 4.72 -10.37 4.69
N VAL A 205 5.44 -9.47 5.38
CA VAL A 205 6.49 -8.63 4.77
C VAL A 205 7.65 -9.46 4.22
N LEU A 206 8.18 -10.41 5.00
CA LEU A 206 9.34 -11.20 4.58
C LEU A 206 9.07 -12.04 3.33
N PRO A 207 8.01 -12.89 3.28
CA PRO A 207 7.64 -13.61 2.06
C PRO A 207 7.28 -12.65 0.91
N GLY A 208 6.68 -11.50 1.22
CA GLY A 208 6.30 -10.48 0.25
C GLY A 208 7.47 -9.88 -0.53
N MET A 209 8.66 -9.83 0.08
CA MET A 209 9.86 -9.29 -0.56
C MET A 209 10.53 -10.29 -1.52
N VAL A 210 10.38 -11.60 -1.28
CA VAL A 210 11.04 -12.64 -2.09
C VAL A 210 10.70 -12.53 -3.59
N PRO A 211 9.42 -12.35 -4.00
CA PRO A 211 9.05 -12.13 -5.40
C PRO A 211 9.81 -11.00 -6.07
N TRP A 212 10.10 -9.90 -5.37
CA TRP A 212 10.81 -8.76 -5.97
C TRP A 212 12.25 -9.10 -6.33
N PHE A 213 12.95 -9.82 -5.45
CA PHE A 213 14.29 -10.32 -5.77
C PHE A 213 14.25 -11.27 -6.96
N VAL A 214 13.28 -12.19 -6.99
CA VAL A 214 13.10 -13.14 -8.10
C VAL A 214 12.77 -12.42 -9.41
N ILE A 215 11.90 -11.41 -9.39
CA ILE A 215 11.56 -10.59 -10.56
C ILE A 215 12.80 -9.85 -11.05
N LEU A 216 13.56 -9.20 -10.17
CA LEU A 216 14.76 -8.46 -10.54
C LEU A 216 15.83 -9.36 -11.15
N ILE A 217 16.13 -10.49 -10.49
CA ILE A 217 17.12 -11.46 -10.99
C ILE A 217 16.66 -12.05 -12.32
N SER A 218 15.39 -12.45 -12.43
CA SER A 218 14.80 -12.95 -13.68
C SER A 218 14.91 -11.93 -14.80
N GLN A 219 14.62 -10.66 -14.51
CA GLN A 219 14.70 -9.58 -15.50
C GLN A 219 16.14 -9.31 -15.94
N LEU A 220 17.11 -9.33 -15.02
CA LEU A 220 18.53 -9.17 -15.35
C LEU A 220 19.02 -10.31 -16.24
N ARG A 221 18.70 -11.57 -15.89
CA ARG A 221 19.06 -12.75 -16.69
C ARG A 221 18.36 -12.75 -18.05
N PHE A 222 17.09 -12.41 -18.10
CA PHE A 222 16.33 -12.28 -19.34
C PHE A 222 16.99 -11.26 -20.28
N ARG A 223 17.42 -10.11 -19.72
CA ARG A 223 18.11 -9.06 -20.48
C ARG A 223 19.48 -9.48 -21.01
N GLN A 224 20.21 -10.28 -20.26
CA GLN A 224 21.50 -10.82 -20.69
C GLN A 224 21.34 -11.87 -21.78
N ALA A 225 20.33 -12.75 -21.68
CA ALA A 225 20.10 -13.82 -22.64
C ALA A 225 19.47 -13.33 -23.96
N HIS A 226 18.60 -12.31 -23.91
CA HIS A 226 17.81 -11.86 -25.06
C HIS A 226 18.19 -10.45 -25.54
N LYS A 227 19.50 -10.12 -25.54
CA LYS A 227 20.01 -8.79 -25.92
C LYS A 227 19.50 -8.30 -27.28
N GLN A 228 19.43 -9.20 -28.27
CA GLN A 228 18.96 -8.87 -29.62
C GLN A 228 17.44 -8.61 -29.66
N ALA A 229 16.63 -9.42 -28.96
CA ALA A 229 15.17 -9.25 -28.91
C ALA A 229 14.74 -8.00 -28.10
N ILE A 230 15.58 -7.54 -27.16
CA ILE A 230 15.33 -6.30 -26.40
C ILE A 230 15.57 -5.04 -27.23
N ALA A 231 16.40 -5.13 -28.28
CA ALA A 231 16.65 -4.00 -29.16
C ALA A 231 15.37 -3.50 -29.85
N SER A 232 14.44 -4.41 -30.17
CA SER A 232 13.17 -4.15 -30.83
C SER A 232 11.93 -4.30 -29.92
N HIS A 233 12.12 -4.47 -28.61
CA HIS A 233 11.01 -4.81 -27.71
C HIS A 233 10.01 -3.65 -27.56
N PRO A 234 8.69 -3.92 -27.69
CA PRO A 234 7.68 -2.87 -27.79
C PRO A 234 7.37 -2.15 -26.48
N PHE A 235 7.96 -2.56 -25.36
CA PHE A 235 7.86 -1.93 -24.03
C PHE A 235 9.08 -1.06 -23.65
N ARG A 236 9.87 -0.58 -24.62
CA ARG A 236 10.93 0.41 -24.36
C ARG A 236 10.43 1.70 -23.71
#